data_AF-A0A3A5V8F6-F1
#
_entry.id   AF-A0A3A5V8F6-F1
#
_cell.length_a   1.000
_cell.length_b   1.000
_cell.length_c   1.000
_cell.angle_alpha   90.00
_cell.angle_beta   90.00
_cell.angle_gamma   90.00
#
_symmetry.space_group_name_H-M   'P 1'
#
loop_
_entity.id
_entity.type
_entity.pdbx_description
1 polymer ?
#
loop_
_entity_poly.entity_id
_entity_poly.type
_entity_poly.pdbx_seq_one_letter_code
_entity_poly.pdbx_strand_id
1 'polypeptide(L)'
;MTASFDGSKTHFAILRQAAIVGKVAFPLPGEHPLGGVITVHLEGENLGDWIEAATWHKGRDAVPRGIKDENAMGTDGEAATWV
;
A
#
# COMPACT_ATOMS: atom_id res chain seq x y z
N MET A 1 -1.65 -0.12 0.45
CA MET A 1 -0.44 -0.96 0.44
C MET A 1 -0.57 -2.24 1.28
N THR A 2 -1.16 -2.21 2.47
CA THR A 2 -1.24 -3.39 3.36
C THR A 2 -2.49 -4.26 3.19
N ALA A 3 -3.37 -3.93 2.25
CA ALA A 3 -4.67 -4.60 2.08
C ALA A 3 -4.56 -6.12 1.85
N SER A 4 -3.46 -6.58 1.25
CA SER A 4 -3.23 -8.00 0.95
C SER A 4 -2.29 -8.70 1.94
N PHE A 5 -1.95 -8.10 3.08
CA PHE A 5 -1.02 -8.70 4.05
C PHE A 5 -1.60 -9.94 4.75
N ASP A 6 -0.88 -11.07 4.75
CA ASP A 6 -1.33 -12.34 5.33
C ASP A 6 -0.56 -12.76 6.60
N GLY A 7 0.30 -11.87 7.13
CA GLY A 7 1.13 -12.11 8.30
C GLY A 7 2.62 -12.20 7.97
N SER A 8 2.98 -12.84 6.86
CA SER A 8 4.38 -13.01 6.45
C SER A 8 4.66 -12.57 5.01
N LYS A 9 3.59 -12.30 4.26
CA LYS A 9 3.66 -11.90 2.86
C LYS A 9 2.67 -10.77 2.60
N THR A 10 3.01 -9.95 1.62
CA THR A 10 2.07 -9.03 1.01
C THR A 10 2.42 -8.81 -0.44
N HIS A 11 1.45 -8.37 -1.21
CA HIS A 11 1.66 -8.00 -2.60
C HIS A 11 0.84 -6.76 -2.94
N PHE A 12 1.35 -5.99 -3.88
CA PHE A 12 0.64 -4.85 -4.46
C PHE A 12 1.13 -4.61 -5.87
N ALA A 13 0.33 -3.88 -6.65
CA ALA A 13 0.68 -3.48 -8.00
C ALA A 13 1.03 -1.98 -8.03
N ILE A 14 1.98 -1.60 -8.87
CA ILE A 14 2.24 -0.19 -9.21
C ILE A 14 2.11 0.01 -10.72
N LEU A 15 1.68 1.20 -11.14
CA LEU A 15 1.54 1.54 -12.56
C LEU A 15 2.90 1.54 -13.25
N ARG A 16 3.04 0.76 -14.33
CA ARG A 16 4.29 0.74 -15.11
C ARG A 16 4.63 2.11 -15.67
N GLN A 17 3.63 2.84 -16.16
CA GLN A 17 3.81 4.18 -16.73
C GLN A 17 4.33 5.19 -15.70
N ALA A 18 3.84 5.15 -14.46
CA ALA A 18 4.36 5.98 -13.38
C ALA A 18 5.80 5.60 -13.02
N ALA A 19 6.08 4.29 -12.93
CA ALA A 19 7.40 3.78 -12.59
C ALA A 19 8.48 4.19 -13.62
N ILE A 20 8.15 4.22 -14.92
CA ILE A 20 9.07 4.62 -16.00
C ILE A 20 9.60 6.05 -15.80
N VAL A 21 8.80 6.96 -15.23
CA VAL A 21 9.20 8.34 -14.94
C VAL A 21 9.68 8.52 -13.49
N GLY A 22 9.98 7.42 -12.79
CA GLY A 22 10.49 7.45 -11.41
C GLY A 22 9.43 7.83 -10.37
N LYS A 23 8.14 7.58 -10.65
CA LYS A 23 7.02 7.84 -9.73
C LYS A 23 6.38 6.54 -9.27
N VAL A 24 5.73 6.60 -8.11
CA VAL A 24 4.95 5.47 -7.57
C VAL A 24 3.48 5.86 -7.61
N ALA A 25 2.67 5.05 -8.27
CA ALA A 25 1.22 5.17 -8.30
C ALA A 25 0.60 3.77 -8.26
N PHE A 26 -0.45 3.60 -7.48
CA PHE A 26 -1.16 2.32 -7.34
C PHE A 26 -2.38 2.33 -8.28
N PRO A 27 -2.62 1.24 -9.06
CA PRO A 27 -3.84 1.11 -9.85
C PRO A 27 -5.06 0.92 -8.92
N LEU A 28 -6.24 1.28 -9.42
CA LEU A 28 -7.47 0.92 -8.73
C LEU A 28 -7.68 -0.61 -8.76
N PRO A 29 -8.27 -1.19 -7.71
CA PRO A 29 -8.61 -2.61 -7.69
C PRO A 29 -9.45 -3.02 -8.91
N GLY A 30 -9.02 -4.05 -9.63
CA GLY A 30 -9.75 -4.57 -10.80
C GLY A 30 -9.52 -3.80 -12.10
N GLU A 31 -8.76 -2.71 -12.09
CA GLU A 31 -8.39 -2.02 -13.32
C GLU A 31 -7.23 -2.68 -14.07
N HIS A 32 -7.31 -2.62 -15.39
CA HIS A 32 -6.25 -3.04 -16.29
C HIS A 32 -5.69 -1.81 -17.04
N PRO A 33 -4.78 -1.06 -16.41
CA PRO A 33 -4.28 0.18 -16.97
C PRO A 33 -3.48 -0.08 -18.25
N LEU A 34 -3.55 0.87 -19.19
CA LEU A 34 -2.78 0.81 -20.43
C LEU A 34 -1.28 0.84 -20.13
N GLY A 35 -0.55 -0.13 -20.68
CA GLY A 35 0.87 -0.36 -20.35
C GLY A 35 1.10 -1.26 -19.14
N GLY A 36 0.05 -1.70 -18.45
CA GLY A 36 0.10 -2.71 -17.40
C GLY A 36 0.68 -2.23 -16.08
N VAL A 37 0.92 -3.19 -15.21
CA VAL A 37 1.39 -2.97 -13.83
C VAL A 37 2.67 -3.74 -13.56
N ILE A 38 3.36 -3.35 -12.51
CA ILE A 38 4.45 -4.11 -11.92
C ILE A 38 3.91 -4.68 -10.61
N THR A 39 3.88 -6.00 -10.50
CA THR A 39 3.49 -6.68 -9.26
C THR A 39 4.71 -6.83 -8.36
N VAL A 40 4.60 -6.30 -7.15
CA VAL A 40 5.63 -6.39 -6.11
C VAL A 40 5.16 -7.39 -5.07
N HIS A 41 6.00 -8.37 -4.77
CA HIS A 41 5.80 -9.34 -3.70
C HIS A 41 6.85 -9.11 -2.62
N LEU A 42 6.39 -9.04 -1.37
CA LEU A 42 7.24 -8.95 -0.18
C LEU A 42 6.95 -10.17 0.68
N GLU A 43 7.99 -10.87 1.10
CA GLU A 43 7.90 -12.03 1.99
C GLU A 43 9.02 -11.95 3.03
N GLY A 44 8.72 -12.30 4.28
CA GLY A 44 9.73 -12.32 5.35
C GLY A 44 9.15 -12.64 6.72
N GLU A 45 10.02 -13.03 7.64
CA GLU A 45 9.67 -13.15 9.06
C GLU A 45 9.45 -11.77 9.67
N ASN A 46 8.43 -11.65 10.53
CA ASN A 46 8.02 -10.37 11.17
C ASN A 46 7.81 -9.23 10.15
N LEU A 47 7.35 -9.55 8.94
CA LEU A 47 7.13 -8.56 7.88
C LEU A 47 6.14 -7.46 8.34
N GLY A 48 5.18 -7.81 9.20
CA GLY A 48 4.24 -6.85 9.75
C GLY A 48 4.94 -5.75 10.55
N ASP A 49 5.70 -6.15 11.57
CA ASP A 49 6.47 -5.23 12.41
C ASP A 49 7.43 -4.37 11.58
N TRP A 50 8.06 -4.99 10.56
CA TRP A 50 8.94 -4.27 9.65
C TRP A 50 8.21 -3.20 8.83
N ILE A 51 7.02 -3.51 8.27
CA ILE A 51 6.22 -2.54 7.51
C ILE A 51 5.78 -1.39 8.42
N GLU A 52 5.33 -1.69 9.64
CA GLU A 52 4.90 -0.66 10.59
C GLU A 52 6.04 0.26 10.99
N ALA A 53 7.22 -0.30 11.29
CA ALA A 53 8.41 0.47 11.59
C ALA A 53 8.87 1.32 10.39
N ALA A 54 8.87 0.75 9.18
CA ALA A 54 9.29 1.45 7.95
C ALA A 54 8.33 2.57 7.52
N THR A 55 7.05 2.47 7.90
CA THR A 55 6.02 3.47 7.58
C THR A 55 5.68 4.38 8.76
N TRP A 56 6.43 4.28 9.86
CA TRP A 56 6.22 5.12 11.02
C TRP A 56 6.66 6.57 10.75
N HIS A 57 5.82 7.51 11.15
CA HIS A 57 6.12 8.93 11.16
C HIS A 57 5.40 9.60 12.34
N LYS A 58 5.89 10.74 12.81
CA LYS A 58 5.37 11.47 13.99
C LYS A 58 3.85 11.75 13.97
N GLY A 59 3.25 11.84 12.78
CA GLY A 59 1.79 12.01 12.67
C GLY A 59 0.98 10.84 13.25
N ARG A 60 1.59 9.64 13.32
CA ARG A 60 0.98 8.46 13.94
C ARG A 60 0.80 8.56 15.46
N ASP A 61 1.50 9.48 16.13
CA ASP A 61 1.31 9.71 17.56
C ASP A 61 -0.07 10.33 17.84
N ALA A 62 -0.57 11.16 16.92
CA ALA A 62 -1.87 11.80 17.02
C ALA A 62 -2.99 10.96 16.40
N VAL A 63 -2.70 10.27 15.29
CA VAL A 63 -3.65 9.35 14.66
C VAL A 63 -2.98 8.01 14.39
N PRO A 64 -3.11 7.03 15.30
CA PRO A 64 -2.51 5.71 15.14
C PRO A 64 -2.92 5.06 13.82
N ARG A 65 -1.94 4.52 13.09
CA ARG A 65 -2.14 3.76 11.86
C ARG A 65 -1.55 2.38 12.04
N GLY A 66 -2.23 1.36 11.54
CA GLY A 66 -1.81 -0.04 11.62
C GLY A 66 -1.95 -0.75 10.27
N ILE A 67 -1.41 -1.95 10.18
CA ILE A 67 -1.64 -2.81 9.02
C ILE A 67 -3.13 -3.13 8.87
N LYS A 68 -3.69 -2.84 7.69
CA LYS A 68 -5.12 -3.07 7.37
C LYS A 68 -6.08 -2.32 8.30
N ASP A 69 -5.69 -1.14 8.77
CA ASP A 69 -6.59 -0.29 9.54
C ASP A 69 -7.78 0.24 8.72
N GLU A 70 -8.78 0.75 9.43
CA GLU A 70 -10.02 1.31 8.87
C GLU A 70 -9.80 2.56 8.01
N ASN A 71 -8.61 3.16 8.08
CA ASN A 71 -8.22 4.33 7.32
C ASN A 71 -7.43 3.96 6.04
N ALA A 72 -7.44 2.69 5.65
CA ALA A 72 -6.88 2.25 4.38
C ALA A 72 -7.65 2.89 3.19
N MET A 73 -6.97 3.03 2.05
CA MET A 73 -7.59 3.50 0.81
C MET A 73 -8.81 2.63 0.48
N GLY A 74 -9.91 3.29 0.10
CA GLY A 74 -11.15 2.62 -0.31
C GLY A 74 -10.94 1.80 -1.59
N THR A 75 -11.87 0.87 -1.85
CA THR A 75 -11.84 0.04 -3.07
C THR A 75 -12.07 0.84 -4.35
N ASP A 76 -12.65 2.04 -4.21
CA ASP A 76 -12.83 3.04 -5.26
C ASP A 76 -11.60 3.94 -5.47
N GLY A 77 -10.55 3.77 -4.66
CA GLY A 77 -9.35 4.58 -4.70
C GLY A 77 -9.45 5.90 -3.96
N GLU A 78 -10.58 6.18 -3.30
CA GLU A 78 -10.72 7.37 -2.49
C GLU A 78 -9.78 7.28 -1.27
N ALA A 79 -9.12 8.40 -1.00
CA ALA A 79 -8.27 8.52 0.17
C ALA A 79 -9.15 8.63 1.42
N ALA A 80 -8.82 7.89 2.47
CA ALA A 80 -9.41 8.13 3.77
C ALA A 80 -9.02 9.55 4.23
N THR A 81 -10.00 10.44 4.31
CA THR A 81 -9.81 11.80 4.81
C THR A 81 -9.89 11.81 6.32
N TRP A 82 -9.05 12.62 6.97
CA TRP A 82 -9.17 12.90 8.40
C TRP A 82 -10.50 13.63 8.66
N VAL A 83 -11.28 13.19 9.66
CA VAL A 83 -12.44 13.93 10.19
C VAL A 83 -11.96 14.91 11.25
#